data_AF-A0A953RJ84-F1
#
_entry.id   AF-A0A953RJ84-F1
#
_cell.length_a   1.000
_cell.length_b   1.000
_cell.length_c   1.000
_cell.angle_alpha   90.00
_cell.angle_beta   90.00
_cell.angle_gamma   90.00
#
_symmetry.space_group_name_H-M   'P 1'
#
loop_
_entity.id
_entity.type
_entity.pdbx_description
1 polymer ?
#
loop_
_entity_poly.entity_id
_entity_poly.type
_entity_poly.pdbx_seq_one_letter_code
_entity_poly.pdbx_strand_id
1 'polypeptide(L)'
;MAAAATPMAYPAATGGTRFRSRWIVGRGVDLTLVIGSALAGYIYLLLYTGLHVPISLLWWFWSVGFDGTHIFATASRTFFDSEARGRHPRLLFGSLLVFFSLGPVMVLAGLKGWLYLLVGAWAYYHVVRQHYGFMVLYKVKSGDLAPLDNRLDQLFLAVMLFAPPFHRFFIHHPEELGIPFSFPRAEVGLWVAVGAVCVLYAGRQWVRWRAGTPGGLPKYLLLGAVIPLHWLTFAFMSWQAAVPTVTIVHNLQYHAIVWFHNRNRYAGRRRYGLIPAAVSRSLLAYVLVGLAFSLLYRIPGFELGKVSDLAFGFFCGFGLTHYYLDSRIWRVRHDPGLREALGMVGH
;
A
#
# COMPACT_ATOMS: atom_id res chain seq x y z
N MET A 1 -29.68 -31.02 13.18
CA MET A 1 -29.25 -30.18 14.33
C MET A 1 -27.82 -29.75 14.08
N ALA A 2 -27.60 -28.52 13.61
CA ALA A 2 -26.26 -27.97 13.38
C ALA A 2 -26.05 -26.82 14.38
N ALA A 3 -25.05 -26.97 15.24
CA ALA A 3 -24.70 -26.00 16.26
C ALA A 3 -24.28 -24.68 15.60
N ALA A 4 -25.05 -23.61 15.84
CA ALA A 4 -24.72 -22.26 15.41
C ALA A 4 -23.47 -21.79 16.15
N ALA A 5 -22.40 -21.48 15.42
CA ALA A 5 -21.20 -20.87 15.97
C ALA A 5 -21.55 -19.53 16.62
N THR A 6 -21.30 -19.44 17.93
CA THR A 6 -21.52 -18.24 18.73
C THR A 6 -20.66 -17.10 18.17
N PRO A 7 -21.24 -15.97 17.73
CA PRO A 7 -20.45 -14.83 17.32
C PRO A 7 -19.72 -14.28 18.56
N MET A 8 -18.39 -14.20 18.50
CA MET A 8 -17.61 -13.46 19.49
C MET A 8 -18.03 -11.99 19.43
N ALA A 9 -18.95 -11.60 20.30
CA ALA A 9 -19.38 -10.23 20.49
C ALA A 9 -18.25 -9.47 21.19
N TYR A 10 -17.66 -8.50 20.50
CA TYR A 10 -16.85 -7.50 21.19
C TYR A 10 -17.78 -6.68 22.09
N PRO A 11 -17.42 -6.45 23.37
CA PRO A 11 -18.28 -5.72 24.30
C PRO A 11 -18.54 -4.31 23.76
N ALA A 12 -19.82 -3.95 23.71
CA ALA A 12 -20.25 -2.58 23.51
C ALA A 12 -19.64 -1.70 24.60
N ALA A 13 -18.99 -0.61 24.20
CA ALA A 13 -18.24 0.24 25.11
C ALA A 13 -19.18 0.96 26.09
N THR A 14 -19.20 0.49 27.33
CA THR A 14 -19.70 1.24 28.48
C THR A 14 -18.70 2.37 28.79
N GLY A 15 -19.22 3.55 29.13
CA GLY A 15 -18.51 4.82 29.22
C GLY A 15 -17.54 4.95 30.39
N GLY A 16 -16.45 4.19 30.37
CA GLY A 16 -15.24 4.45 31.15
C GLY A 16 -14.17 5.11 30.28
N THR A 17 -13.29 5.90 30.89
CA THR A 17 -12.11 6.54 30.26
C THR A 17 -11.29 5.53 29.44
N ARG A 18 -11.60 5.43 28.13
CA ARG A 18 -10.89 4.56 27.19
C ARG A 18 -9.42 4.93 27.20
N PHE A 19 -8.55 4.06 27.70
CA PHE A 19 -7.15 4.06 27.30
C PHE A 19 -7.12 4.04 25.77
N ARG A 20 -6.76 5.17 25.16
CA ARG A 20 -6.70 5.29 23.70
C ARG A 20 -5.61 4.35 23.20
N SER A 21 -6.01 3.29 22.50
CA SER A 21 -5.07 2.34 21.90
C SER A 21 -4.10 3.09 20.98
N ARG A 22 -2.79 2.87 21.16
CA ARG A 22 -1.75 3.38 20.25
C ARG A 22 -1.69 2.64 18.92
N TRP A 23 -2.44 1.54 18.80
CA TRP A 23 -2.54 0.68 17.62
C TRP A 23 -3.75 1.06 16.77
N ILE A 24 -3.65 0.87 15.45
CA ILE A 24 -4.67 1.28 14.47
C ILE A 24 -5.93 0.43 14.66
N VAL A 25 -5.78 -0.88 14.62
CA VAL A 25 -6.85 -1.85 14.89
C VAL A 25 -6.70 -2.41 16.29
N GLY A 26 -5.52 -2.92 16.62
CA GLY A 26 -5.19 -3.51 17.91
C GLY A 26 -3.83 -4.18 17.87
N ARG A 27 -3.16 -4.34 19.02
CA ARG A 27 -1.76 -4.82 19.10
C ARG A 27 -1.51 -6.08 18.29
N GLY A 28 -2.36 -7.10 18.42
CA GLY A 28 -2.19 -8.38 17.72
C GLY A 28 -2.30 -8.24 16.20
N VAL A 29 -3.37 -7.57 15.72
CA VAL A 29 -3.61 -7.37 14.28
C VAL A 29 -2.52 -6.51 13.65
N ASP A 30 -2.16 -5.41 14.32
CA ASP A 30 -1.13 -4.51 13.82
C ASP A 30 0.25 -5.17 13.77
N LEU A 31 0.64 -5.94 14.79
CA LEU A 31 1.92 -6.64 14.79
C LEU A 31 1.99 -7.78 13.76
N THR A 32 0.86 -8.41 13.43
CA THR A 32 0.83 -9.56 12.52
C THR A 32 0.58 -9.16 11.06
N LEU A 33 -0.45 -8.35 10.80
CA LEU A 33 -0.92 -8.07 9.44
C LEU A 33 -0.51 -6.69 8.92
N VAL A 34 -0.18 -5.73 9.78
CA VAL A 34 0.26 -4.39 9.34
C VAL A 34 1.78 -4.31 9.31
N ILE A 35 2.43 -4.49 10.46
CA ILE A 35 3.89 -4.44 10.60
C ILE A 35 4.49 -5.80 10.21
N GLY A 36 3.92 -6.89 10.72
CA GLY A 36 4.38 -8.26 10.44
C GLY A 36 4.26 -8.67 8.97
N SER A 37 3.46 -7.96 8.17
CA SER A 37 3.41 -8.17 6.72
C SER A 37 4.76 -7.97 6.03
N ALA A 38 5.68 -7.20 6.62
CA ALA A 38 7.04 -7.05 6.11
C ALA A 38 7.78 -8.41 6.03
N LEU A 39 7.45 -9.36 6.90
CA LEU A 39 8.01 -10.71 6.85
C LEU A 39 7.72 -11.40 5.52
N ALA A 40 6.57 -11.15 4.88
CA ALA A 40 6.27 -11.69 3.56
C ALA A 40 7.27 -11.18 2.50
N GLY A 41 7.68 -9.91 2.58
CA GLY A 41 8.74 -9.35 1.75
C GLY A 41 10.10 -9.98 2.03
N TYR A 42 10.47 -10.17 3.29
CA TYR A 42 11.72 -10.86 3.64
C TYR A 42 11.74 -12.32 3.16
N ILE A 43 10.60 -13.02 3.24
CA ILE A 43 10.44 -14.36 2.69
C ILE A 43 10.61 -14.33 1.17
N TYR A 44 10.03 -13.36 0.47
CA TYR A 44 10.24 -13.17 -0.97
C TYR A 44 11.71 -12.98 -1.33
N LEU A 45 12.39 -12.13 -0.57
CA LEU A 45 13.83 -11.90 -0.73
C LEU A 45 14.61 -13.20 -0.56
N LEU A 46 14.37 -13.95 0.53
CA LEU A 46 15.02 -15.24 0.78
C LEU A 46 14.70 -16.29 -0.30
N LEU A 47 13.44 -16.40 -0.73
CA LEU A 47 13.02 -17.34 -1.74
C LEU A 47 13.73 -17.07 -3.07
N TYR A 48 13.87 -15.81 -3.44
CA TYR A 48 14.54 -15.43 -4.68
C TYR A 48 16.07 -15.54 -4.58
N THR A 49 16.69 -14.94 -3.56
CA THR A 49 18.16 -14.82 -3.49
C THR A 49 18.84 -16.02 -2.86
N GLY A 50 18.21 -16.69 -1.89
CA GLY A 50 18.76 -17.85 -1.20
C GLY A 50 18.32 -19.18 -1.80
N LEU A 51 17.01 -19.31 -2.08
CA LEU A 51 16.42 -20.56 -2.58
C LEU A 51 16.24 -20.60 -4.10
N HIS A 52 16.59 -19.52 -4.80
CA HIS A 52 16.56 -19.43 -6.27
C HIS A 52 15.21 -19.82 -6.87
N VAL A 53 14.11 -19.53 -6.18
CA VAL A 53 12.76 -19.79 -6.67
C VAL A 53 12.55 -18.96 -7.96
N PRO A 54 12.07 -19.59 -9.06
CA PRO A 54 11.87 -18.90 -10.31
C PRO A 54 11.01 -17.63 -10.17
N ILE A 55 11.50 -16.52 -10.71
CA ILE A 55 10.81 -15.22 -10.62
C ILE A 55 9.41 -15.28 -11.24
N SER A 56 9.19 -16.09 -12.28
CA SER A 56 7.86 -16.28 -12.87
C SER A 56 6.84 -16.81 -11.85
N LEU A 57 7.22 -17.74 -10.98
CA LEU A 57 6.35 -18.28 -9.94
C LEU A 57 6.06 -17.24 -8.87
N LEU A 58 7.10 -16.56 -8.38
CA LEU A 58 6.96 -15.49 -7.39
C LEU A 58 6.10 -14.33 -7.93
N TRP A 59 6.27 -14.00 -9.21
CA TRP A 59 5.52 -12.94 -9.87
C TRP A 59 4.05 -13.31 -10.02
N TRP A 60 3.72 -14.53 -10.44
CA TRP A 60 2.33 -14.98 -10.55
C TRP A 60 1.64 -15.12 -9.20
N PHE A 61 2.33 -15.67 -8.21
CA PHE A 61 1.82 -15.76 -6.83
C PHE A 61 1.47 -14.38 -6.29
N TRP A 62 2.36 -13.39 -6.46
CA TRP A 62 2.10 -12.01 -6.05
C TRP A 62 1.00 -11.34 -6.87
N SER A 63 1.13 -11.37 -8.21
CA SER A 63 0.27 -10.63 -9.14
C SER A 63 -1.19 -11.05 -9.01
N VAL A 64 -1.46 -12.36 -8.90
CA VAL A 64 -2.82 -12.88 -8.75
C VAL A 64 -3.26 -12.90 -7.28
N GLY A 65 -2.39 -13.33 -6.36
CA GLY A 65 -2.75 -13.53 -4.97
C GLY A 65 -2.93 -12.23 -4.17
N PHE A 66 -2.15 -11.20 -4.50
CA PHE A 66 -2.04 -9.98 -3.69
C PHE A 66 -2.27 -8.70 -4.48
N ASP A 67 -1.63 -8.51 -5.64
CA ASP A 67 -1.75 -7.23 -6.35
C ASP A 67 -3.13 -7.06 -6.99
N GLY A 68 -3.66 -8.12 -7.61
CA GLY A 68 -5.01 -8.06 -8.17
C GLY A 68 -6.12 -8.11 -7.14
N THR A 69 -5.92 -8.78 -6.01
CA THR A 69 -6.85 -8.75 -4.88
C THR A 69 -6.85 -7.38 -4.19
N HIS A 70 -5.71 -6.67 -4.17
CA HIS A 70 -5.62 -5.29 -3.70
C HIS A 70 -6.47 -4.34 -4.54
N ILE A 71 -6.41 -4.46 -5.87
CA ILE A 71 -7.26 -3.65 -6.76
C ILE A 71 -8.75 -3.96 -6.53
N PHE A 72 -9.09 -5.24 -6.30
CA PHE A 72 -10.44 -5.60 -5.86
C PHE A 72 -10.82 -4.92 -4.54
N ALA A 73 -9.91 -4.86 -3.58
CA ALA A 73 -10.17 -4.24 -2.29
C ALA A 73 -10.52 -2.74 -2.45
N THR A 74 -9.82 -2.01 -3.33
CA THR A 74 -10.19 -0.63 -3.71
C THR A 74 -11.57 -0.60 -4.38
N ALA A 75 -11.83 -1.50 -5.34
CA ALA A 75 -13.11 -1.58 -6.05
C ALA A 75 -14.30 -1.88 -5.10
N SER A 76 -14.08 -2.71 -4.08
CA SER A 76 -15.09 -3.10 -3.08
C SER A 76 -15.63 -1.91 -2.29
N ARG A 77 -14.81 -0.88 -2.09
CA ARG A 77 -15.17 0.36 -1.37
C ARG A 77 -15.60 1.50 -2.29
N THR A 78 -15.45 1.33 -3.60
CA THR A 78 -15.68 2.38 -4.59
C THR A 78 -16.74 1.94 -5.59
N PHE A 79 -16.34 1.23 -6.64
CA PHE A 79 -17.22 0.83 -7.73
C PHE A 79 -18.31 -0.14 -7.30
N PHE A 80 -18.07 -1.00 -6.31
CA PHE A 80 -19.10 -1.93 -5.83
C PHE A 80 -20.00 -1.34 -4.73
N ASP A 81 -19.58 -0.25 -4.09
CA ASP A 81 -20.38 0.48 -3.09
C ASP A 81 -21.37 1.45 -3.76
N SER A 82 -22.66 1.17 -3.66
CA SER A 82 -23.73 2.02 -4.23
C SER A 82 -23.74 3.44 -3.67
N GLU A 83 -23.40 3.62 -2.39
CA GLU A 83 -23.34 4.93 -1.76
C GLU A 83 -22.14 5.74 -2.27
N ALA A 84 -20.98 5.08 -2.44
CA ALA A 84 -19.80 5.70 -3.03
C ALA A 84 -20.06 6.15 -4.48
N ARG A 85 -20.73 5.31 -5.28
CA ARG A 85 -21.16 5.67 -6.64
C ARG A 85 -22.11 6.86 -6.66
N GLY A 86 -23.06 6.93 -5.73
CA GLY A 86 -24.00 8.05 -5.62
C GLY A 86 -23.35 9.36 -5.18
N ARG A 87 -22.40 9.30 -4.24
CA ARG A 87 -21.74 10.51 -3.70
C ARG A 87 -20.63 11.05 -4.58
N HIS A 88 -19.87 10.18 -5.24
CA HIS A 88 -18.65 10.58 -5.96
C HIS A 88 -18.58 10.04 -7.41
N PRO A 89 -19.64 10.14 -8.23
CA PRO A 89 -19.67 9.53 -9.56
C PRO A 89 -18.57 10.06 -10.47
N ARG A 90 -18.31 11.39 -10.45
CA ARG A 90 -17.25 12.02 -11.25
C ARG A 90 -15.86 11.53 -10.84
N LEU A 91 -15.64 11.30 -9.55
CA LEU A 91 -14.36 10.77 -9.07
C LEU A 91 -14.13 9.36 -9.60
N LEU A 92 -15.16 8.50 -9.54
CA LEU A 92 -15.05 7.09 -9.91
C LEU A 92 -15.00 6.87 -11.43
N PHE A 93 -16.03 7.32 -12.14
CA PHE A 93 -16.16 7.07 -13.57
C PHE A 93 -15.29 8.01 -14.41
N GLY A 94 -15.05 9.24 -13.92
CA GLY A 94 -14.10 10.15 -14.55
C GLY A 94 -12.66 9.62 -14.46
N SER A 95 -12.26 9.04 -13.30
CA SER A 95 -10.93 8.41 -13.21
C SER A 95 -10.81 7.18 -14.11
N LEU A 96 -11.86 6.35 -14.23
CA LEU A 96 -11.84 5.21 -15.15
C LEU A 96 -11.62 5.69 -16.59
N LEU A 97 -12.41 6.66 -17.05
CA LEU A 97 -12.29 7.19 -18.40
C LEU A 97 -10.88 7.71 -18.67
N VAL A 98 -10.36 8.55 -17.77
CA VAL A 98 -9.02 9.15 -17.94
C VAL A 98 -7.94 8.07 -17.98
N PHE A 99 -7.91 7.16 -16.99
CA PHE A 99 -6.76 6.26 -16.84
C PHE A 99 -6.81 5.03 -17.75
N PHE A 100 -7.99 4.56 -18.15
CA PHE A 100 -8.09 3.52 -19.18
C PHE A 100 -7.85 4.06 -20.59
N SER A 101 -8.01 5.37 -20.82
CA SER A 101 -7.67 6.01 -22.11
C SER A 101 -6.21 6.45 -22.18
N LEU A 102 -5.59 6.82 -21.05
CA LEU A 102 -4.22 7.35 -21.02
C LEU A 102 -3.21 6.39 -21.63
N GLY A 103 -3.24 5.11 -21.25
CA GLY A 103 -2.30 4.11 -21.75
C GLY A 103 -2.39 3.91 -23.26
N PRO A 104 -3.56 3.60 -23.84
CA PRO A 104 -3.73 3.50 -25.28
C PRO A 104 -3.31 4.77 -26.03
N VAL A 105 -3.66 5.96 -25.53
CA VAL A 105 -3.26 7.24 -26.15
C VAL A 105 -1.74 7.40 -26.16
N MET A 106 -1.05 7.08 -25.07
CA MET A 106 0.42 7.12 -25.01
C MET A 106 1.04 6.10 -25.97
N VAL A 107 0.48 4.90 -26.08
CA VAL A 107 0.96 3.87 -27.02
C VAL A 107 0.80 4.34 -28.47
N LEU A 108 -0.36 4.88 -28.84
CA LEU A 108 -0.61 5.44 -30.18
C LEU A 108 0.31 6.62 -30.49
N ALA A 109 0.72 7.40 -29.48
CA ALA A 109 1.68 8.48 -29.60
C ALA A 109 3.16 8.01 -29.63
N GLY A 110 3.44 6.71 -29.60
CA GLY A 110 4.81 6.16 -29.55
C GLY A 110 5.50 6.31 -28.19
N LEU A 111 4.76 6.61 -27.12
CA LEU A 111 5.27 6.90 -25.78
C LEU A 111 5.21 5.69 -24.83
N LYS A 112 5.28 4.46 -25.36
CA LYS A 112 5.19 3.22 -24.57
C LYS A 112 6.25 3.15 -23.46
N GLY A 113 7.50 3.53 -23.74
CA GLY A 113 8.57 3.57 -22.73
C GLY A 113 8.25 4.53 -21.57
N TRP A 114 7.74 5.72 -21.89
CA TRP A 114 7.29 6.70 -20.90
C TRP A 114 6.08 6.21 -20.09
N LEU A 115 5.20 5.42 -20.70
CA LEU A 115 4.10 4.78 -19.98
C LEU A 115 4.62 3.79 -18.92
N TYR A 116 5.62 2.95 -19.25
CA TYR A 116 6.24 2.07 -18.26
C TYR A 116 6.84 2.84 -17.08
N LEU A 117 7.59 3.91 -17.38
CA LEU A 117 8.20 4.73 -16.34
C LEU A 117 7.14 5.42 -15.48
N LEU A 118 6.08 5.96 -16.08
CA LEU A 118 4.96 6.58 -15.37
C LEU A 118 4.28 5.58 -14.44
N VAL A 119 3.92 4.39 -14.95
CA VAL A 119 3.24 3.35 -14.17
C VAL A 119 4.14 2.86 -13.04
N GLY A 120 5.41 2.57 -13.32
CA GLY A 120 6.37 2.08 -12.31
C GLY A 120 6.68 3.13 -11.23
N ALA A 121 6.96 4.37 -11.63
CA ALA A 121 7.25 5.44 -10.68
C ALA A 121 6.03 5.79 -9.82
N TRP A 122 4.82 5.83 -10.41
CA TRP A 122 3.60 6.08 -9.64
C TRP A 122 3.25 4.88 -8.74
N ALA A 123 3.42 3.65 -9.20
CA ALA A 123 3.24 2.46 -8.37
C ALA A 123 4.12 2.52 -7.12
N TYR A 124 5.40 2.84 -7.29
CA TYR A 124 6.33 2.94 -6.17
C TYR A 124 6.00 4.13 -5.25
N TYR A 125 5.69 5.30 -5.82
CA TYR A 125 5.21 6.45 -5.05
C TYR A 125 3.97 6.10 -4.24
N HIS A 126 3.04 5.34 -4.81
CA HIS A 126 1.82 4.88 -4.15
C HIS A 126 2.14 3.98 -2.94
N VAL A 127 3.10 3.06 -3.07
CA VAL A 127 3.61 2.24 -1.94
C VAL A 127 4.16 3.12 -0.82
N VAL A 128 5.05 4.07 -1.15
CA VAL A 128 5.65 5.00 -0.17
C VAL A 128 4.56 5.82 0.53
N ARG A 129 3.58 6.33 -0.22
CA ARG A 129 2.45 7.10 0.33
C ARG A 129 1.58 6.26 1.26
N GLN A 130 1.42 4.97 1.02
CA GLN A 130 0.71 4.09 1.94
C GLN A 130 1.49 3.92 3.25
N HIS A 131 2.78 3.63 3.20
CA HIS A 131 3.60 3.51 4.41
C HIS A 131 3.61 4.81 5.22
N TYR A 132 3.66 5.96 4.54
CA TYR A 132 3.48 7.27 5.17
C TYR A 132 2.11 7.40 5.84
N GLY A 133 1.03 6.94 5.18
CA GLY A 133 -0.31 6.91 5.75
C GLY A 133 -0.38 6.11 7.06
N PHE A 134 0.15 4.88 7.07
CA PHE A 134 0.22 4.05 8.28
C PHE A 134 1.05 4.70 9.39
N MET A 135 2.20 5.29 9.04
CA MET A 135 3.03 6.05 9.97
C MET A 135 2.23 7.19 10.63
N VAL A 136 1.51 7.99 9.83
CA VAL A 136 0.67 9.08 10.35
C VAL A 136 -0.46 8.57 11.24
N LEU A 137 -1.11 7.45 10.89
CA LEU A 137 -2.14 6.84 11.73
C LEU A 137 -1.58 6.43 13.11
N TYR A 138 -0.39 5.84 13.17
CA TYR A 138 0.27 5.51 14.43
C TYR A 138 0.63 6.75 15.24
N LYS A 139 1.05 7.82 14.57
CA LYS A 139 1.34 9.11 15.21
C LYS A 139 0.09 9.73 15.83
N VAL A 140 -1.04 9.74 15.10
CA VAL A 140 -2.33 10.21 15.61
C VAL A 140 -2.74 9.41 16.85
N LYS A 141 -2.70 8.07 16.78
CA LYS A 141 -3.04 7.18 17.90
C LYS A 141 -2.10 7.33 19.11
N SER A 142 -0.86 7.77 18.88
CA SER A 142 0.15 7.96 19.93
C SER A 142 0.26 9.40 20.44
N GLY A 143 -0.48 10.35 19.87
CA GLY A 143 -0.33 11.78 20.17
C GLY A 143 1.01 12.38 19.72
N ASP A 144 1.73 11.72 18.81
CA ASP A 144 3.06 12.12 18.32
C ASP A 144 2.93 13.11 17.15
N LEU A 145 2.35 14.29 17.38
CA LEU A 145 1.92 15.19 16.29
C LEU A 145 2.66 16.53 16.24
N ALA A 146 3.77 16.67 16.96
CA ALA A 146 4.58 17.89 16.93
C ALA A 146 5.02 18.23 15.48
N PRO A 147 4.90 19.50 15.03
CA PRO A 147 5.16 19.87 13.63
C PRO A 147 6.56 19.51 13.12
N LEU A 148 7.58 19.72 13.96
CA LEU A 148 8.97 19.36 13.64
C LEU A 148 9.12 17.85 13.44
N ASP A 149 8.58 17.05 14.37
CA ASP A 149 8.64 15.58 14.30
C ASP A 149 7.84 15.03 13.11
N ASN A 150 6.74 15.69 12.72
CA ASN A 150 6.01 15.35 11.50
C ASN A 150 6.85 15.56 10.24
N ARG A 151 7.54 16.69 10.13
CA ARG A 151 8.42 16.98 8.99
C ARG A 151 9.62 16.05 8.94
N LEU A 152 10.26 15.79 10.08
CA LEU A 152 11.41 14.91 10.17
C LEU A 152 11.05 13.46 9.88
N ASP A 153 9.95 12.94 10.43
CA ASP A 153 9.49 11.57 10.11
C ASP A 153 9.13 11.43 8.61
N GLN A 154 8.49 12.46 8.03
CA GLN A 154 8.18 12.49 6.59
C GLN A 154 9.45 12.48 5.74
N LEU A 155 10.41 13.36 6.05
CA LEU A 155 11.68 13.47 5.33
C LEU A 155 12.48 12.17 5.45
N PHE A 156 12.59 11.63 6.67
CA PHE A 156 13.30 10.39 6.95
C PHE A 156 12.70 9.23 6.16
N LEU A 157 11.39 9.01 6.24
CA LEU A 157 10.73 7.95 5.47
C LEU A 157 10.91 8.15 3.95
N ALA A 158 10.72 9.38 3.46
CA ALA A 158 10.86 9.66 2.03
C ALA A 158 12.27 9.34 1.53
N VAL A 159 13.31 9.83 2.20
CA VAL A 159 14.70 9.60 1.80
C VAL A 159 15.05 8.12 1.92
N MET A 160 14.67 7.47 3.01
CA MET A 160 14.99 6.05 3.23
C MET A 160 14.27 5.11 2.26
N LEU A 161 13.13 5.50 1.67
CA LEU A 161 12.45 4.69 0.66
C LEU A 161 12.83 5.08 -0.77
N PHE A 162 13.01 6.36 -1.11
CA PHE A 162 13.36 6.76 -2.47
C PHE A 162 14.86 6.60 -2.81
N ALA A 163 15.77 6.69 -1.83
CA ALA A 163 17.20 6.54 -2.09
C ALA A 163 17.58 5.17 -2.68
N PRO A 164 17.15 4.02 -2.12
CA PRO A 164 17.55 2.71 -2.65
C PRO A 164 17.12 2.42 -4.11
N PRO A 165 15.87 2.63 -4.56
CA PRO A 165 15.51 2.46 -5.97
C PRO A 165 16.14 3.52 -6.86
N PHE A 166 16.38 4.75 -6.37
CA PHE A 166 17.09 5.76 -7.15
C PHE A 166 18.54 5.33 -7.40
N HIS A 167 19.23 4.86 -6.35
CA HIS A 167 20.56 4.31 -6.43
C HIS A 167 20.62 3.13 -7.42
N ARG A 168 19.68 2.18 -7.34
CA ARG A 168 19.66 1.05 -8.28
C ARG A 168 19.37 1.51 -9.70
N PHE A 169 18.21 2.12 -9.95
CA PHE A 169 17.69 2.26 -11.31
C PHE A 169 18.07 3.56 -12.02
N PHE A 170 18.70 4.51 -11.35
CA PHE A 170 19.09 5.78 -11.98
C PHE A 170 20.60 6.03 -11.89
N ILE A 171 21.33 5.26 -11.08
CA ILE A 171 22.80 5.37 -10.95
C ILE A 171 23.47 4.13 -11.54
N HIS A 172 23.13 2.93 -11.05
CA HIS A 172 23.89 1.70 -11.36
C HIS A 172 23.29 0.84 -12.49
N HIS A 173 21.97 0.72 -12.55
CA HIS A 173 21.23 -0.21 -13.42
C HIS A 173 20.01 0.41 -14.12
N PRO A 174 20.15 1.53 -14.86
CA PRO A 174 19.04 2.14 -15.60
C PRO A 174 18.46 1.25 -16.71
N GLU A 175 19.24 0.32 -17.24
CA GLU A 175 18.83 -0.65 -18.25
C GLU A 175 17.68 -1.55 -17.77
N GLU A 176 17.58 -1.81 -16.45
CA GLU A 176 16.49 -2.59 -15.87
C GLU A 176 15.12 -1.93 -16.07
N LEU A 177 15.07 -0.60 -16.14
CA LEU A 177 13.86 0.16 -16.42
C LEU A 177 13.75 0.59 -17.90
N GLY A 178 14.71 0.19 -18.75
CA GLY A 178 14.81 0.65 -20.13
C GLY A 178 15.11 2.15 -20.24
N ILE A 179 15.74 2.75 -19.23
CA ILE A 179 16.10 4.17 -19.21
C ILE A 179 17.44 4.35 -19.94
N PRO A 180 17.55 5.21 -20.96
CA PRO A 180 18.77 5.33 -21.76
C PRO A 180 19.84 6.25 -21.13
N PHE A 181 19.69 6.61 -19.85
CA PHE A 181 20.58 7.54 -19.15
C PHE A 181 20.80 7.15 -17.69
N SER A 182 21.92 7.58 -17.12
CA SER A 182 22.26 7.43 -15.70
C SER A 182 22.82 8.73 -15.10
N PHE A 183 22.81 8.81 -13.77
CA PHE A 183 23.34 9.95 -13.00
C PHE A 183 24.46 9.54 -12.04
N PRO A 184 25.61 9.01 -12.52
CA PRO A 184 26.68 8.53 -11.66
C PRO A 184 27.23 9.60 -10.70
N ARG A 185 27.28 10.86 -11.15
CA ARG A 185 27.75 11.99 -10.33
C ARG A 185 26.83 12.30 -9.14
N ALA A 186 25.59 11.81 -9.12
CA ALA A 186 24.66 12.01 -8.02
C ALA A 186 24.95 11.10 -6.82
N GLU A 187 25.79 10.07 -6.96
CA GLU A 187 26.00 9.04 -5.94
C GLU A 187 26.53 9.60 -4.62
N VAL A 188 27.60 10.41 -4.67
CA VAL A 188 28.14 11.05 -3.46
C VAL A 188 27.08 11.94 -2.79
N GLY A 189 26.37 12.75 -3.59
CA GLY A 189 25.30 13.62 -3.08
C GLY A 189 24.16 12.82 -2.43
N LEU A 190 23.79 11.68 -3.01
CA LEU A 190 22.78 10.78 -2.45
C LEU A 190 23.21 10.23 -1.08
N TRP A 191 24.43 9.71 -0.98
CA TRP A 191 24.95 9.16 0.29
C TRP A 191 25.13 10.24 1.37
N VAL A 192 25.57 11.44 0.99
CA VAL A 192 25.61 12.60 1.90
C VAL A 192 24.21 12.95 2.39
N ALA A 193 23.20 12.99 1.50
CA ALA A 193 21.83 13.28 1.89
C ALA A 193 21.24 12.20 2.83
N VAL A 194 21.46 10.93 2.51
CA VAL A 194 21.07 9.78 3.37
C VAL A 194 21.72 9.90 4.74
N GLY A 195 23.03 10.11 4.79
CA GLY A 195 23.79 10.26 6.05
C GLY A 195 23.31 11.45 6.87
N ALA A 196 23.13 12.61 6.25
CA ALA A 196 22.64 13.82 6.92
C ALA A 196 21.24 13.61 7.53
N VAL A 197 20.33 13.00 6.77
CA VAL A 197 18.96 12.71 7.24
C VAL A 197 18.96 11.69 8.37
N CYS A 198 19.82 10.66 8.31
CA CYS A 198 20.02 9.72 9.41
C CYS A 198 20.52 10.40 10.68
N VAL A 199 21.55 11.25 10.58
CA VAL A 199 22.12 11.99 11.73
C VAL A 199 21.07 12.92 12.34
N LEU A 200 20.37 13.70 11.52
CA LEU A 200 19.32 14.62 11.98
C LEU A 200 18.18 13.86 12.67
N TYR A 201 17.73 12.75 12.07
CA TYR A 201 16.66 11.93 12.63
C TYR A 201 17.08 11.29 13.95
N ALA A 202 18.24 10.62 13.99
CA ALA A 202 18.77 9.97 15.18
C ALA A 202 19.02 10.96 16.32
N GLY A 203 19.63 12.12 16.01
CA GLY A 203 19.82 13.21 16.97
C GLY A 203 18.50 13.70 17.56
N ARG A 204 17.47 13.89 16.73
CA ARG A 204 16.13 14.26 17.22
C ARG A 204 15.52 13.17 18.11
N GLN A 205 15.61 11.90 17.72
CA GLN A 205 15.08 10.79 18.53
C GLN A 205 15.81 10.68 19.88
N TRP A 206 17.12 10.89 19.88
CA TRP A 206 17.93 10.91 21.11
C TRP A 206 17.49 12.02 22.07
N VAL A 207 17.34 13.26 21.57
CA VAL A 207 16.85 14.39 22.37
C VAL A 207 15.50 14.09 22.99
N ARG A 208 14.57 13.51 22.22
CA ARG A 208 13.23 13.13 22.71
C ARG A 208 13.27 12.03 23.76
N TRP A 209 14.12 11.03 23.56
CA TRP A 209 14.31 9.96 24.51
C TRP A 209 14.85 10.49 25.84
N ARG A 210 15.87 11.36 25.80
CA ARG A 210 16.43 12.05 26.98
C ARG A 210 15.40 12.94 27.69
N ALA A 211 14.49 13.56 26.93
CA ALA A 211 13.42 14.39 27.46
C ALA A 211 12.19 13.60 27.97
N GLY A 212 12.24 12.25 27.98
CA GLY A 212 11.12 11.42 28.43
C GLY A 212 9.88 11.48 27.52
N THR A 213 10.04 11.93 26.27
CA THR A 213 8.95 12.08 25.29
C THR A 213 9.19 11.24 24.03
N PRO A 214 9.51 9.93 24.14
CA PRO A 214 9.76 9.09 22.97
C PRO A 214 8.52 9.03 22.07
N GLY A 215 8.72 8.88 20.77
CA GLY A 215 7.63 8.71 19.83
C GLY A 215 6.85 7.41 20.06
N GLY A 216 5.75 7.25 19.32
CA GLY A 216 4.93 6.04 19.41
C GLY A 216 5.67 4.79 18.95
N LEU A 217 5.81 3.77 19.81
CA LEU A 217 6.45 2.49 19.49
C LEU A 217 5.97 1.87 18.15
N PRO A 218 4.67 1.82 17.82
CA PRO A 218 4.21 1.21 16.57
C PRO A 218 4.80 1.87 15.31
N LYS A 219 5.06 3.19 15.35
CA LYS A 219 5.73 3.93 14.29
C LYS A 219 7.12 3.35 14.02
N TYR A 220 7.93 3.21 15.07
CA TYR A 220 9.30 2.72 14.92
C TYR A 220 9.35 1.26 14.48
N LEU A 221 8.41 0.43 14.95
CA LEU A 221 8.29 -0.96 14.49
C LEU A 221 7.96 -1.03 12.99
N LEU A 222 7.02 -0.19 12.51
CA LEU A 222 6.73 -0.08 11.08
C LEU A 222 7.97 0.36 10.28
N LEU A 223 8.65 1.41 10.72
CA LEU A 223 9.85 1.93 10.04
C LEU A 223 10.97 0.88 10.03
N GLY A 224 11.24 0.24 11.17
CA GLY A 224 12.26 -0.79 11.30
C GLY A 224 11.96 -2.07 10.53
N ALA A 225 10.69 -2.35 10.23
CA ALA A 225 10.30 -3.49 9.39
C ALA A 225 10.38 -3.15 7.88
N VAL A 226 9.93 -1.96 7.48
CA VAL A 226 9.77 -1.60 6.07
C VAL A 226 11.06 -1.04 5.47
N ILE A 227 11.81 -0.20 6.19
CA ILE A 227 13.00 0.46 5.64
C ILE A 227 14.08 -0.57 5.28
N PRO A 228 14.54 -1.45 6.19
CA PRO A 228 15.62 -2.38 5.83
C PRO A 228 15.20 -3.33 4.72
N LEU A 229 13.93 -3.76 4.68
CA LEU A 229 13.40 -4.56 3.57
C LEU A 229 13.60 -3.85 2.22
N HIS A 230 13.26 -2.58 2.11
CA HIS A 230 13.43 -1.83 0.85
C HIS A 230 14.90 -1.71 0.46
N TRP A 231 15.78 -1.39 1.41
CA TRP A 231 17.22 -1.29 1.16
C TRP A 231 17.80 -2.62 0.68
N LEU A 232 17.49 -3.73 1.35
CA LEU A 232 17.93 -5.07 0.95
C LEU A 232 17.35 -5.46 -0.40
N THR A 233 16.08 -5.16 -0.65
CA THR A 233 15.41 -5.48 -1.92
C THR A 233 16.13 -4.83 -3.09
N PHE A 234 16.37 -3.51 -3.05
CA PHE A 234 17.03 -2.83 -4.17
C PHE A 234 18.55 -3.06 -4.23
N ALA A 235 19.18 -3.50 -3.13
CA ALA A 235 20.57 -3.95 -3.17
C ALA A 235 20.72 -5.28 -3.92
N PHE A 236 19.81 -6.23 -3.72
CA PHE A 236 20.00 -7.62 -4.14
C PHE A 236 19.07 -8.13 -5.25
N MET A 237 17.99 -7.42 -5.58
CA MET A 237 16.95 -7.92 -6.47
C MET A 237 16.84 -7.08 -7.74
N SER A 238 16.68 -7.74 -8.89
CA SER A 238 16.33 -7.06 -10.14
C SER A 238 14.96 -6.41 -10.04
N TRP A 239 14.62 -5.50 -10.94
CA TRP A 239 13.32 -4.82 -10.93
C TRP A 239 12.12 -5.79 -10.87
N GLN A 240 12.16 -6.89 -11.64
CA GLN A 240 11.06 -7.87 -11.67
C GLN A 240 10.84 -8.54 -10.31
N ALA A 241 11.91 -8.73 -9.54
CA ALA A 241 11.88 -9.37 -8.23
C ALA A 241 11.73 -8.34 -7.10
N ALA A 242 12.16 -7.09 -7.32
CA ALA A 242 12.02 -6.01 -6.36
C ALA A 242 10.57 -5.56 -6.19
N VAL A 243 9.84 -5.40 -7.30
CA VAL A 243 8.42 -5.00 -7.28
C VAL A 243 7.57 -5.86 -6.35
N PRO A 244 7.44 -7.19 -6.54
CA PRO A 244 6.54 -8.02 -5.73
C PRO A 244 6.99 -8.06 -4.26
N THR A 245 8.29 -7.94 -4.01
CA THR A 245 8.88 -8.01 -2.67
C THR A 245 8.48 -6.82 -1.79
N VAL A 246 8.48 -5.60 -2.35
CA VAL A 246 8.05 -4.41 -1.59
C VAL A 246 6.53 -4.24 -1.60
N THR A 247 5.86 -4.61 -2.69
CA THR A 247 4.41 -4.41 -2.83
C THR A 247 3.60 -5.43 -2.05
N ILE A 248 4.08 -6.65 -1.80
CA ILE A 248 3.31 -7.64 -1.01
C ILE A 248 3.01 -7.12 0.40
N VAL A 249 3.96 -6.40 1.01
CA VAL A 249 3.78 -5.73 2.31
C VAL A 249 2.67 -4.69 2.21
N HIS A 250 2.70 -3.90 1.15
CA HIS A 250 1.68 -2.91 0.84
C HIS A 250 0.30 -3.57 0.64
N ASN A 251 0.20 -4.66 -0.13
CA ASN A 251 -1.06 -5.35 -0.38
C ASN A 251 -1.65 -5.91 0.92
N LEU A 252 -0.83 -6.55 1.75
CA LEU A 252 -1.25 -7.12 3.04
C LEU A 252 -1.73 -6.04 4.02
N GLN A 253 -0.98 -4.94 4.15
CA GLN A 253 -1.37 -3.79 4.95
C GLN A 253 -2.73 -3.23 4.51
N TYR A 254 -2.93 -3.13 3.21
CA TYR A 254 -4.18 -2.62 2.64
C TYR A 254 -5.36 -3.56 2.89
N HIS A 255 -5.17 -4.87 2.70
CA HIS A 255 -6.17 -5.87 3.02
C HIS A 255 -6.59 -5.81 4.49
N ALA A 256 -5.63 -5.64 5.41
CA ALA A 256 -5.92 -5.53 6.84
C ALA A 256 -6.83 -4.33 7.15
N ILE A 257 -6.49 -3.14 6.61
CA ILE A 257 -7.28 -1.92 6.87
C ILE A 257 -8.63 -1.93 6.14
N VAL A 258 -8.70 -2.47 4.91
CA VAL A 258 -9.97 -2.62 4.17
C VAL A 258 -10.89 -3.61 4.87
N TRP A 259 -10.38 -4.77 5.29
CA TRP A 259 -11.17 -5.76 6.01
C TRP A 259 -11.76 -5.16 7.29
N PHE A 260 -10.93 -4.48 8.08
CA PHE A 260 -11.39 -3.80 9.30
C PHE A 260 -12.45 -2.73 9.00
N HIS A 261 -12.20 -1.87 8.01
CA HIS A 261 -13.14 -0.84 7.59
C HIS A 261 -14.46 -1.44 7.10
N ASN A 262 -14.41 -2.41 6.18
CA ASN A 262 -15.59 -3.02 5.56
C ASN A 262 -16.47 -3.71 6.61
N ARG A 263 -15.84 -4.42 7.56
CA ARG A 263 -16.56 -5.07 8.66
C ARG A 263 -17.28 -4.05 9.55
N ASN A 264 -16.66 -2.91 9.86
CA ASN A 264 -17.25 -1.87 10.70
C ASN A 264 -18.32 -1.04 9.95
N ARG A 265 -18.07 -0.67 8.69
CA ARG A 265 -18.94 0.21 7.90
C ARG A 265 -20.15 -0.51 7.29
N TYR A 266 -19.88 -1.64 6.65
CA TYR A 266 -20.91 -2.38 5.91
C TYR A 266 -21.63 -3.36 6.81
N ALA A 267 -20.89 -4.07 7.68
CA ALA A 267 -21.45 -5.06 8.61
C ALA A 267 -22.49 -5.99 7.97
N GLY A 268 -22.25 -6.38 6.70
CA GLY A 268 -23.16 -7.22 5.94
C GLY A 268 -24.46 -6.57 5.46
N ARG A 269 -24.64 -5.26 5.56
CA ARG A 269 -25.86 -4.54 5.12
C ARG A 269 -25.89 -4.42 3.60
N ARG A 270 -26.96 -4.90 2.96
CA ARG A 270 -27.13 -4.89 1.49
C ARG A 270 -27.36 -3.50 0.89
N ARG A 271 -27.63 -2.47 1.71
CA ARG A 271 -27.86 -1.10 1.23
C ARG A 271 -26.70 -0.53 0.40
N TYR A 272 -25.49 -1.02 0.65
CA TYR A 272 -24.26 -0.62 -0.04
C TYR A 272 -23.95 -1.49 -1.28
N GLY A 273 -24.77 -2.50 -1.57
CA GLY A 273 -24.54 -3.47 -2.66
C GLY A 273 -24.29 -4.90 -2.16
N LEU A 274 -24.40 -5.85 -3.10
CA LEU A 274 -24.26 -7.29 -2.80
C LEU A 274 -22.82 -7.68 -2.47
N ILE A 275 -21.86 -7.19 -3.26
CA ILE A 275 -20.44 -7.50 -3.07
C ILE A 275 -19.94 -6.94 -1.73
N PRO A 276 -20.11 -5.64 -1.39
CA PRO A 276 -19.67 -5.12 -0.09
C PRO A 276 -20.33 -5.82 1.10
N ALA A 277 -21.60 -6.23 0.96
CA ALA A 277 -22.30 -6.99 1.99
C ALA A 277 -21.73 -8.40 2.16
N ALA A 278 -21.41 -9.11 1.08
CA ALA A 278 -20.83 -10.45 1.13
C ALA A 278 -19.42 -10.43 1.73
N VAL A 279 -18.55 -9.57 1.21
CA VAL A 279 -17.13 -9.53 1.58
C VAL A 279 -16.87 -8.84 2.93
N SER A 280 -17.88 -8.24 3.56
CA SER A 280 -17.77 -7.74 4.94
C SER A 280 -18.20 -8.75 6.01
N ARG A 281 -18.94 -9.81 5.62
CA ARG A 281 -19.42 -10.85 6.56
C ARG A 281 -18.41 -11.97 6.77
N SER A 282 -17.67 -12.35 5.74
CA SER A 282 -16.78 -13.51 5.74
C SER A 282 -15.43 -13.19 5.12
N LEU A 283 -14.35 -13.52 5.84
CA LEU A 283 -12.99 -13.37 5.33
C LEU A 283 -12.75 -14.30 4.14
N LEU A 284 -13.33 -15.51 4.20
CA LEU A 284 -13.29 -16.44 3.07
C LEU A 284 -13.98 -15.84 1.83
N ALA A 285 -15.15 -15.21 2.00
CA ALA A 285 -15.82 -14.55 0.88
C ALA A 285 -14.98 -13.38 0.33
N TYR A 286 -14.34 -12.60 1.21
CA TYR A 286 -13.42 -11.54 0.82
C TYR A 286 -12.26 -12.06 -0.03
N VAL A 287 -11.60 -13.14 0.41
CA VAL A 287 -10.49 -13.77 -0.31
C VAL A 287 -10.96 -14.38 -1.64
N LEU A 288 -12.03 -15.17 -1.64
CA LEU A 288 -12.49 -15.85 -2.86
C LEU A 288 -12.99 -14.89 -3.93
N VAL A 289 -13.77 -13.87 -3.55
CA VAL A 289 -14.26 -12.87 -4.52
C VAL A 289 -13.09 -12.01 -5.02
N GLY A 290 -12.13 -11.67 -4.16
CA GLY A 290 -10.92 -10.98 -4.56
C GLY A 290 -10.09 -11.80 -5.55
N LEU A 291 -9.85 -13.09 -5.28
CA LEU A 291 -9.10 -13.97 -6.16
C LEU A 291 -9.83 -14.16 -7.49
N ALA A 292 -11.15 -14.36 -7.47
CA ALA A 292 -11.95 -14.45 -8.68
C ALA A 292 -11.81 -13.18 -9.53
N PHE A 293 -11.96 -11.99 -8.92
CA PHE A 293 -11.73 -10.72 -9.61
C PHE A 293 -10.32 -10.65 -10.20
N SER A 294 -9.31 -10.98 -9.39
CA SER A 294 -7.91 -10.97 -9.79
C SER A 294 -7.64 -11.84 -11.01
N LEU A 295 -8.10 -13.10 -10.99
CA LEU A 295 -7.97 -14.03 -12.10
C LEU A 295 -8.65 -13.50 -13.38
N LEU A 296 -9.85 -12.94 -13.24
CA LEU A 296 -10.67 -12.46 -14.36
C LEU A 296 -10.03 -11.30 -15.12
N TYR A 297 -9.20 -10.47 -14.49
CA TYR A 297 -8.55 -9.35 -15.20
C TYR A 297 -7.04 -9.58 -15.42
N ARG A 298 -6.33 -10.25 -14.51
CA ARG A 298 -4.88 -10.47 -14.63
C ARG A 298 -4.53 -11.44 -15.74
N ILE A 299 -5.24 -12.57 -15.83
CA ILE A 299 -4.92 -13.58 -16.84
C ILE A 299 -5.21 -13.03 -18.24
N PRO A 300 -6.41 -12.51 -18.55
CA PRO A 300 -6.66 -11.92 -19.87
C PRO A 300 -5.77 -10.70 -20.14
N GLY A 301 -5.55 -9.84 -19.13
CA GLY A 301 -4.70 -8.66 -19.29
C GLY A 301 -3.25 -9.00 -19.62
N PHE A 302 -2.71 -10.07 -19.02
CA PHE A 302 -1.37 -10.55 -19.33
C PHE A 302 -1.29 -11.17 -20.73
N GLU A 303 -2.21 -12.06 -21.09
CA GLU A 303 -2.18 -12.71 -22.41
C GLU A 303 -2.42 -11.71 -23.55
N LEU A 304 -3.37 -10.79 -23.40
CA LEU A 304 -3.62 -9.74 -24.39
C LEU A 304 -2.47 -8.74 -24.46
N GLY A 305 -1.84 -8.42 -23.32
CA GLY A 305 -0.70 -7.51 -23.26
C GLY A 305 0.57 -8.04 -23.95
N LYS A 306 0.72 -9.36 -24.10
CA LYS A 306 1.84 -9.96 -24.87
C LYS A 306 1.73 -9.69 -26.37
N VAL A 307 0.50 -9.63 -26.89
CA VAL A 307 0.23 -9.59 -28.34
C VAL A 307 -0.25 -8.22 -28.81
N SER A 308 -0.56 -7.30 -27.89
CA SER A 308 -1.05 -5.97 -28.22
C SER A 308 -0.58 -4.92 -27.21
N ASP A 309 0.22 -3.97 -27.70
CA ASP A 309 0.67 -2.81 -26.93
C ASP A 309 -0.51 -1.93 -26.50
N LEU A 310 -1.57 -1.86 -27.31
CA LEU A 310 -2.80 -1.17 -26.94
C LEU A 310 -3.52 -1.85 -25.79
N ALA A 311 -3.58 -3.18 -25.80
CA ALA A 311 -4.13 -3.94 -24.68
C ALA A 311 -3.28 -3.71 -23.42
N PHE A 312 -1.95 -3.83 -23.53
CA PHE A 312 -1.05 -3.50 -22.42
C PHE A 312 -1.35 -2.11 -21.84
N GLY A 313 -1.42 -1.08 -22.69
CA GLY A 313 -1.74 0.28 -22.27
C GLY A 313 -3.12 0.41 -21.62
N PHE A 314 -4.14 -0.24 -22.16
CA PHE A 314 -5.48 -0.26 -21.58
C PHE A 314 -5.49 -0.89 -20.18
N PHE A 315 -4.80 -2.02 -20.00
CA PHE A 315 -4.73 -2.73 -18.72
C PHE A 315 -3.89 -1.99 -17.66
N CYS A 316 -2.95 -1.11 -18.05
CA CYS A 316 -2.34 -0.16 -17.11
C CYS A 316 -3.38 0.74 -16.41
N GLY A 317 -4.55 0.94 -17.02
CA GLY A 317 -5.66 1.69 -16.44
C GLY A 317 -6.15 1.15 -15.10
N PHE A 318 -6.09 -0.17 -14.86
CA PHE A 318 -6.39 -0.75 -13.54
C PHE A 318 -5.40 -0.25 -12.47
N GLY A 319 -4.12 -0.25 -12.82
CA GLY A 319 -3.02 0.28 -12.00
C GLY A 319 -3.24 1.75 -11.64
N LEU A 320 -3.31 2.57 -12.68
CA LEU A 320 -3.41 4.03 -12.55
C LEU A 320 -4.69 4.48 -11.83
N THR A 321 -5.82 3.82 -12.12
CA THR A 321 -7.10 4.14 -11.45
C THR A 321 -7.02 3.85 -9.95
N HIS A 322 -6.49 2.71 -9.52
CA HIS A 322 -6.45 2.39 -8.11
C HIS A 322 -5.45 3.28 -7.36
N TYR A 323 -4.27 3.57 -7.93
CA TYR A 323 -3.31 4.52 -7.34
C TYR A 323 -3.97 5.87 -7.06
N TYR A 324 -4.75 6.36 -8.02
CA TYR A 324 -5.47 7.61 -7.90
C TYR A 324 -6.56 7.54 -6.84
N LEU A 325 -7.45 6.54 -6.88
CA LEU A 325 -8.57 6.43 -5.96
C LEU A 325 -8.12 6.27 -4.51
N ASP A 326 -7.12 5.43 -4.25
CA ASP A 326 -6.59 5.21 -2.90
C ASP A 326 -6.00 6.50 -2.29
N SER A 327 -5.44 7.39 -3.12
CA SER A 327 -4.96 8.70 -2.67
C SER A 327 -6.08 9.66 -2.21
N ARG A 328 -7.34 9.32 -2.53
CA ARG A 328 -8.54 10.14 -2.27
C ARG A 328 -9.42 9.53 -1.18
N ILE A 329 -9.73 8.23 -1.26
CA ILE A 329 -10.74 7.58 -0.40
C ILE A 329 -10.27 7.32 1.04
N TRP A 330 -8.97 7.44 1.31
CA TRP A 330 -8.40 7.24 2.65
C TRP A 330 -8.08 8.54 3.38
N ARG A 331 -8.54 9.70 2.86
CA ARG A 331 -8.34 10.99 3.51
C ARG A 331 -9.28 11.17 4.70
N VAL A 332 -8.86 10.65 5.85
CA VAL A 332 -9.57 10.69 7.16
C VAL A 332 -10.07 12.09 7.53
N ARG A 333 -9.33 13.16 7.17
CA ARG A 333 -9.73 14.55 7.46
C ARG A 333 -11.06 14.94 6.81
N HIS A 334 -11.45 14.32 5.71
CA HIS A 334 -12.66 14.69 4.95
C HIS A 334 -13.78 13.64 5.02
N ASP A 335 -13.60 12.55 5.78
CA ASP A 335 -14.59 11.48 5.88
C ASP A 335 -14.86 11.11 7.36
N PRO A 336 -15.93 11.67 7.97
CA PRO A 336 -16.34 11.34 9.33
C PRO A 336 -16.66 9.85 9.52
N GLY A 337 -17.24 9.20 8.51
CA GLY A 337 -17.54 7.76 8.55
C GLY A 337 -16.27 6.90 8.53
N LEU A 338 -15.22 7.35 7.84
CA LEU A 338 -13.90 6.72 7.89
C LEU A 338 -13.24 6.90 9.27
N ARG A 339 -13.35 8.08 9.89
CA ARG A 339 -12.84 8.31 11.26
C ARG A 339 -13.52 7.39 12.28
N GLU A 340 -14.83 7.28 12.19
CA GLU A 340 -15.63 6.42 13.06
C GLU A 340 -15.25 4.94 12.84
N ALA A 341 -15.21 4.49 11.59
CA ALA A 341 -14.84 3.11 11.25
C ALA A 341 -13.41 2.74 11.69
N LEU A 342 -12.51 3.72 11.80
CA LEU A 342 -11.13 3.54 12.28
C LEU A 342 -10.96 3.84 13.79
N GLY A 343 -12.05 4.11 14.51
CA GLY A 343 -12.04 4.39 15.94
C GLY A 343 -11.19 5.62 16.31
N MET A 344 -11.30 6.70 15.52
CA MET A 344 -10.57 7.96 15.72
C MET A 344 -11.45 9.10 16.23
N VAL A 345 -12.63 8.80 16.78
CA VAL A 345 -13.54 9.81 17.35
C VAL A 345 -12.89 10.44 18.60
N GLY A 346 -12.63 11.75 18.57
CA GLY A 346 -12.07 12.53 19.68
C GLY A 346 -10.61 13.00 19.54
N HIS A 347 -10.00 12.89 18.34
CA HIS A 347 -8.68 13.46 18.03
C HIS A 347 -8.77 14.64 17.07
#